data_AF-A0A1B6H2J0-F1
#
_entry.id   AF-A0A1B6H2J0-F1
#
_cell.length_a   1.000
_cell.length_b   1.000
_cell.length_c   1.000
_cell.angle_alpha   90.00
_cell.angle_beta   90.00
_cell.angle_gamma   90.00
#
_symmetry.space_group_name_H-M   'P 1'
#
loop_
_entity.id
_entity.type
_entity.pdbx_description
1 polymer ?
#
loop_
_entity_poly.entity_id
_entity_poly.type
_entity_poly.pdbx_seq_one_letter_code
_entity_poly.pdbx_strand_id
1 'polypeptide(L)'
;AHYRISKSAWLKNEDDPVVAEVSRRVEMMTGLSMETAEELQVVNYGMGGHYEPHFDFARENEQHSFRSLGTGNRIATVLFYMSNVEQGGATVFPYIKTALWP
;
A
#
# COMPACT_ATOMS: atom_id res chain seq x y z
N ALA A 1 7.50 1.58 -14.03
CA ALA A 1 8.14 0.25 -14.21
C ALA A 1 7.23 -0.61 -15.07
N HIS A 2 7.76 -1.52 -15.89
CA HIS A 2 6.91 -2.33 -16.78
C HIS A 2 5.90 -3.23 -16.04
N TYR A 3 6.10 -3.48 -14.75
CA TYR A 3 5.28 -4.35 -13.90
C TYR A 3 4.11 -3.64 -13.15
N ARG A 4 4.05 -2.30 -13.18
CA ARG A 4 2.98 -1.50 -12.52
C ARG A 4 2.51 -0.37 -13.43
N ILE A 5 1.25 -0.42 -13.82
CA ILE A 5 0.58 0.61 -14.62
C ILE A 5 -0.49 1.25 -13.75
N SER A 6 -0.18 2.42 -13.19
CA SER A 6 -1.07 3.18 -12.32
C SER A 6 -0.65 4.65 -12.23
N LYS A 7 -1.55 5.51 -11.74
CA LYS A 7 -1.24 6.86 -11.25
C LYS A 7 -1.19 6.81 -9.72
N SER A 8 -0.30 7.60 -9.11
CA SER A 8 -0.13 7.58 -7.65
C SER A 8 0.10 8.98 -7.09
N ALA A 9 -0.36 9.19 -5.87
CA ALA A 9 -0.12 10.36 -5.05
C ALA A 9 0.18 9.89 -3.62
N TRP A 10 0.84 10.75 -2.83
CA TRP A 10 1.13 10.51 -1.42
C TRP A 10 0.54 11.65 -0.61
N LEU A 11 -0.11 11.30 0.50
CA LEU A 11 -0.73 12.24 1.41
C LEU A 11 -0.08 12.10 2.78
N LYS A 12 0.29 13.25 3.34
CA LYS A 12 0.84 13.36 4.69
C LYS A 12 -0.28 13.60 5.68
N ASN A 13 -0.05 13.21 6.95
CA ASN A 13 -1.01 13.47 8.01
C ASN A 13 -1.27 14.98 8.20
N GLU A 14 -0.28 15.82 7.88
CA GLU A 14 -0.39 17.28 7.98
C GLU A 14 -1.18 17.90 6.82
N ASP A 15 -1.45 17.16 5.74
CA ASP A 15 -2.15 17.70 4.56
C ASP A 15 -3.64 17.92 4.84
N ASP A 16 -4.30 17.03 5.60
CA ASP A 16 -5.71 17.15 5.95
C ASP A 16 -6.06 16.31 7.22
N PRO A 17 -6.93 16.82 8.13
CA PRO A 17 -7.37 16.08 9.32
C PRO A 17 -7.95 14.69 9.04
N VAL A 18 -8.57 14.48 7.87
CA VAL A 18 -9.11 13.17 7.47
C VAL A 18 -7.99 12.16 7.25
N VAL A 19 -6.85 12.57 6.69
CA VAL A 19 -5.68 11.69 6.49
C VAL A 19 -5.10 11.27 7.84
N ALA A 20 -4.96 12.22 8.77
CA ALA A 20 -4.52 11.92 10.14
C ALA A 20 -5.47 10.95 10.87
N GLU A 21 -6.79 11.12 10.69
CA GLU A 21 -7.78 10.22 11.29
C GLU A 21 -7.73 8.80 10.70
N VAL A 22 -7.44 8.66 9.39
CA VAL A 22 -7.21 7.34 8.78
C VAL A 22 -6.00 6.66 9.42
N SER A 23 -4.86 7.36 9.54
CA SER A 23 -3.66 6.83 10.20
C SER A 23 -3.92 6.41 11.65
N ARG A 24 -4.66 7.22 12.42
CA ARG A 24 -5.05 6.89 13.80
C ARG A 24 -5.92 5.64 13.89
N ARG A 25 -6.83 5.43 12.94
CA ARG A 25 -7.66 4.21 12.89
C ARG A 25 -6.83 2.97 12.53
N VAL A 26 -5.86 3.13 11.64
CA VAL A 26 -4.90 2.05 11.30
C VAL A 26 -4.10 1.65 12.53
N GLU A 27 -3.57 2.60 13.29
CA GLU A 27 -2.87 2.35 14.55
C GLU A 27 -3.74 1.55 15.52
N MET A 28 -4.96 2.02 15.76
CA MET A 28 -5.88 1.36 16.70
C MET A 28 -6.28 -0.05 16.27
N MET A 29 -6.52 -0.29 14.98
CA MET A 29 -7.00 -1.61 14.52
C MET A 29 -5.89 -2.64 14.40
N THR A 30 -4.65 -2.21 14.15
CA THR A 30 -3.50 -3.11 14.00
C THR A 30 -2.71 -3.28 15.28
N GLY A 31 -2.77 -2.30 16.20
CA GLY A 31 -1.91 -2.22 17.37
C GLY A 31 -0.46 -1.84 17.05
N LEU A 32 -0.16 -1.44 15.81
CA LEU A 32 1.16 -1.02 15.36
C LEU A 32 1.28 0.51 15.40
N SER A 33 2.37 1.02 15.96
CA SER A 33 2.68 2.47 15.94
C SER A 33 2.80 2.97 14.49
N MET A 34 2.26 4.16 14.24
CA MET A 34 2.37 4.83 12.93
C MET A 34 3.61 5.73 12.81
N GLU A 35 4.47 5.80 13.82
CA GLU A 35 5.64 6.70 13.87
C GLU A 35 6.62 6.52 12.70
N THR A 36 6.78 5.29 12.21
CA THR A 36 7.65 4.97 11.07
C THR A 36 6.89 4.56 9.82
N ALA A 37 5.56 4.74 9.82
CA ALA A 37 4.74 4.45 8.66
C ALA A 37 5.09 5.42 7.52
N GLU A 38 5.10 4.90 6.29
CA GLU A 38 5.20 5.72 5.09
C GLU A 38 3.94 6.59 4.92
N GLU A 39 4.07 7.66 4.14
CA GLU A 39 2.95 8.51 3.73
C GLU A 39 1.84 7.68 3.06
N LEU A 40 0.59 8.09 3.24
CA LEU A 40 -0.56 7.38 2.68
C LEU A 40 -0.52 7.44 1.15
N GLN A 41 -0.24 6.31 0.52
CA GLN A 41 -0.22 6.21 -0.94
C GLN A 41 -1.64 5.99 -1.48
N VAL A 42 -2.11 6.90 -2.35
CA VAL A 42 -3.34 6.77 -3.12
C VAL A 42 -3.01 6.33 -4.54
N VAL A 43 -3.70 5.31 -5.05
CA VAL A 43 -3.39 4.68 -6.35
C VAL A 43 -4.65 4.57 -7.20
N ASN A 44 -4.53 4.93 -8.48
CA ASN A 44 -5.57 4.74 -9.48
C ASN A 44 -5.01 3.91 -10.65
N TYR A 45 -5.64 2.77 -10.93
CA TYR A 45 -5.21 1.86 -12.00
C TYR A 45 -5.78 2.23 -13.38
N GLY A 46 -6.95 2.86 -13.45
CA GLY A 46 -7.63 3.10 -14.72
C GLY A 46 -7.93 1.80 -15.48
N MET A 47 -8.31 1.90 -16.75
CA MET A 47 -8.56 0.73 -17.59
C MET A 47 -7.26 0.03 -17.97
N GLY A 48 -7.17 -1.28 -17.75
CA GLY A 48 -5.99 -2.09 -18.08
C GLY A 48 -4.78 -1.88 -17.17
N GLY A 49 -4.89 -0.99 -16.18
CA GLY A 49 -3.88 -0.85 -15.14
C GLY A 49 -3.79 -2.09 -14.28
N HIS A 50 -2.58 -2.45 -13.90
CA HIS A 50 -2.30 -3.63 -13.11
C HIS A 50 -1.02 -3.46 -12.31
N TYR A 51 -0.82 -4.36 -11.36
CA TYR A 51 0.43 -4.57 -10.67
C TYR A 51 0.67 -6.07 -10.57
N GLU A 52 1.79 -6.53 -11.12
CA GLU A 52 2.21 -7.92 -10.99
C GLU A 52 2.39 -8.34 -9.51
N PRO A 53 2.15 -9.61 -9.15
CA PRO A 53 2.39 -10.11 -7.80
C PRO A 53 3.82 -9.85 -7.32
N HIS A 54 3.95 -9.28 -6.13
CA HIS A 54 5.23 -8.90 -5.53
C HIS A 54 5.14 -8.96 -4.00
N PHE A 55 6.25 -8.65 -3.34
CA PHE A 55 6.28 -8.40 -1.90
C PHE A 55 6.46 -6.91 -1.63
N ASP A 56 5.78 -6.40 -0.61
CA ASP A 56 5.91 -5.00 -0.21
C ASP A 56 7.21 -4.72 0.56
N PHE A 57 7.74 -5.73 1.25
CA PHE A 57 9.00 -5.67 1.98
C PHE A 57 10.21 -5.91 1.07
N ALA A 58 11.34 -5.31 1.40
CA ALA A 58 12.61 -5.58 0.72
C ALA A 58 13.14 -6.95 1.13
N ARG A 59 13.60 -7.73 0.16
CA ARG A 59 14.25 -9.01 0.42
C ARG A 59 15.70 -8.83 0.88
N GLU A 60 16.31 -9.88 1.43
CA GLU A 60 17.69 -9.84 1.94
C GLU A 60 18.75 -9.41 0.92
N ASN A 61 18.46 -9.55 -0.38
CA ASN A 61 19.31 -9.10 -1.48
C ASN A 61 19.04 -7.64 -1.93
N GLU A 62 18.10 -6.95 -1.29
CA GLU A 62 17.65 -5.58 -1.61
C GLU A 62 17.92 -4.59 -0.46
N GLN A 63 18.91 -4.89 0.41
CA GLN A 63 19.22 -4.21 1.69
C GLN A 63 19.41 -2.68 1.70
N HIS A 64 19.32 -2.02 0.54
CA HIS A 64 19.53 -0.57 0.41
C HIS A 64 18.25 0.23 0.16
N SER A 65 17.10 -0.39 -0.12
CA SER A 65 15.88 0.33 -0.53
C SER A 65 15.23 1.18 0.55
N PHE A 66 15.42 0.86 1.83
CA PHE A 66 14.84 1.63 2.96
C PHE A 66 15.86 2.46 3.75
N ARG A 67 17.17 2.32 3.47
CA ARG A 67 18.22 3.05 4.22
C ARG A 67 18.11 4.57 4.06
N SER A 68 17.63 5.06 2.92
CA SER A 68 17.44 6.49 2.66
C SER A 68 16.26 7.11 3.42
N LEU A 69 15.32 6.28 3.90
CA LEU A 69 14.15 6.73 4.67
C LEU A 69 14.45 6.80 6.19
N GLY A 70 15.58 6.26 6.63
CA GLY A 70 15.93 6.20 8.07
C GLY A 70 15.06 5.24 8.88
N THR A 71 14.25 4.41 8.22
CA THR A 71 13.29 3.49 8.83
C THR A 71 13.66 2.02 8.58
N GLY A 72 12.93 1.12 9.23
CA GLY A 72 13.03 -0.32 9.01
C GLY A 72 12.31 -0.80 7.75
N ASN A 73 12.33 -2.11 7.51
CA ASN A 73 11.59 -2.74 6.42
C ASN A 73 10.08 -2.77 6.72
N ARG A 74 9.23 -2.86 5.69
CA ARG A 74 7.78 -3.00 5.87
C ARG A 74 7.45 -4.32 6.58
N ILE A 75 6.69 -4.23 7.66
CA ILE A 75 6.22 -5.40 8.43
C ILE A 75 4.76 -5.73 8.18
N ALA A 76 3.97 -4.77 7.69
CA ALA A 76 2.55 -4.93 7.41
C ALA A 76 2.11 -3.94 6.32
N THR A 77 1.05 -4.30 5.60
CA THR A 77 0.37 -3.43 4.63
C THR A 77 -1.12 -3.41 4.96
N VAL A 78 -1.69 -2.21 5.04
CA VAL A 78 -3.13 -2.00 5.08
C VAL A 78 -3.55 -1.43 3.73
N LEU A 79 -4.44 -2.14 3.04
CA LEU A 79 -4.95 -1.75 1.74
C LEU A 79 -6.44 -1.40 1.84
N PHE A 80 -6.79 -0.19 1.40
CA PHE A 80 -8.18 0.26 1.34
C PHE A 80 -8.67 0.30 -0.11
N TYR A 81 -9.83 -0.28 -0.37
CA TYR A 81 -10.55 -0.06 -1.62
C TYR A 81 -11.42 1.19 -1.51
N MET A 82 -11.21 2.14 -2.42
CA MET A 82 -11.88 3.46 -2.40
C MET A 82 -13.05 3.56 -3.39
N SER A 83 -13.25 2.55 -4.24
CA SER A 83 -14.31 2.50 -5.25
C SER A 83 -14.58 1.07 -5.67
N ASN A 84 -15.85 0.74 -5.91
CA ASN A 84 -16.23 -0.51 -6.53
C ASN A 84 -15.70 -0.58 -7.97
N VAL A 85 -15.21 -1.75 -8.39
CA VAL A 85 -14.73 -1.96 -9.77
C VAL A 85 -15.64 -2.96 -10.48
N GLU A 86 -16.19 -2.57 -11.63
CA GLU A 86 -17.18 -3.37 -12.35
C GLU A 86 -16.61 -4.69 -12.90
N GLN A 87 -15.34 -4.68 -13.34
CA GLN A 87 -14.70 -5.87 -13.91
C GLN A 87 -13.19 -5.91 -13.60
N GLY A 88 -12.72 -7.04 -13.07
CA GLY A 88 -11.31 -7.24 -12.72
C GLY A 88 -10.92 -6.52 -11.42
N GLY A 89 -9.66 -6.10 -11.31
CA GLY A 89 -9.17 -5.26 -10.19
C GLY A 89 -8.96 -5.97 -8.85
N ALA A 90 -9.11 -7.29 -8.78
CA ALA A 90 -8.89 -8.04 -7.55
C ALA A 90 -7.43 -7.98 -7.06
N THR A 91 -7.24 -7.87 -5.75
CA THR A 91 -5.95 -8.16 -5.11
C THR A 91 -5.82 -9.66 -4.95
N VAL A 92 -4.85 -10.25 -5.66
CA VAL A 92 -4.63 -11.69 -5.68
C VAL A 92 -3.46 -12.09 -4.78
N PHE A 93 -3.62 -13.19 -4.05
CA PHE A 93 -2.56 -13.82 -3.27
C PHE A 93 -2.31 -15.23 -3.82
N PRO A 94 -1.38 -15.41 -4.79
CA PRO A 94 -1.24 -16.65 -5.54
C PRO A 94 -0.89 -17.87 -4.68
N TYR A 95 -0.02 -17.70 -3.67
CA TYR A 95 0.45 -18.81 -2.82
C TYR A 95 -0.67 -19.45 -1.99
N ILE A 96 -1.58 -18.63 -1.47
CA ILE A 96 -2.75 -19.09 -0.68
C ILE A 96 -4.02 -19.24 -1.54
N LYS A 97 -3.90 -19.03 -2.86
CA LYS A 97 -4.97 -19.22 -3.86
C LYS A 97 -6.27 -18.47 -3.51
N THR A 98 -6.14 -17.21 -3.08
CA THR A 98 -7.29 -16.36 -2.77
C THR A 98 -7.22 -15.02 -3.51
N ALA A 99 -8.37 -14.36 -3.61
CA ALA A 99 -8.52 -13.03 -4.19
C ALA A 99 -9.52 -12.22 -3.38
N LEU A 100 -9.21 -10.94 -3.16
CA LEU A 100 -10.10 -9.96 -2.56
C LEU A 100 -10.56 -8.99 -3.64
N TRP A 101 -11.87 -8.80 -3.79
CA TRP A 101 -12.44 -7.95 -4.81
C TRP A 101 -12.72 -6.54 -4.26
N PRO A 102 -12.43 -5.48 -5.03
CA PRO A 102 -12.70 -4.09 -4.67
C PRO A 102 -14.16 -3.66 -4.79
#